data_AF-A0A9Q0WT43-F1
#
_entry.id   AF-A0A9Q0WT43-F1
#
_cell.length_a   1.000
_cell.length_b   1.000
_cell.length_c   1.000
_cell.angle_alpha   90.00
_cell.angle_beta   90.00
_cell.angle_gamma   90.00
#
_symmetry.space_group_name_H-M   'P 1'
#
loop_
_entity.id
_entity.type
_entity.pdbx_description
1 polymer ?
#
loop_
_entity_poly.entity_id
_entity_poly.type
_entity_poly.pdbx_seq_one_letter_code
_entity_poly.pdbx_strand_id
1 'polypeptide(L)'
;MEFKRKVEKKLVLNIVRMEGAIHYLNPLVELVTLQRREDLLYKKAFLRRCENLKRAETEVDLLGDQVDVLLCLLDKIYRTLLHYTPALQQYSEVWDILKMIEEELIGAARASGK
;
A
#
# COMPACT_ATOMS: atom_id res chain seq x y z
N MET A 1 -59.20 -42.08 22.92
CA MET A 1 -58.56 -41.08 23.81
C MET A 1 -57.04 -41.29 23.97
N GLU A 2 -56.54 -42.54 24.05
CA GLU A 2 -55.11 -42.83 24.26
C GLU A 2 -54.18 -42.41 23.10
N PHE A 3 -54.59 -42.63 21.86
CA PHE A 3 -53.82 -42.22 20.67
C PHE A 3 -53.56 -40.71 20.63
N LYS A 4 -54.60 -39.90 20.88
CA LYS A 4 -54.52 -38.43 20.95
C LYS A 4 -53.49 -37.99 21.99
N ARG A 5 -53.54 -38.56 23.20
CA ARG A 5 -52.60 -38.27 24.28
C ARG A 5 -51.14 -38.62 23.92
N LYS A 6 -50.92 -39.71 23.18
CA LYS A 6 -49.57 -40.10 22.72
C LYS A 6 -49.02 -39.13 21.68
N VAL A 7 -49.87 -38.66 20.76
CA VAL A 7 -49.52 -37.63 19.77
C VAL A 7 -49.17 -36.31 20.46
N GLU A 8 -50.00 -35.86 21.40
CA GLU A 8 -49.79 -34.62 22.18
C GLU A 8 -48.45 -34.66 22.94
N LYS A 9 -48.15 -35.75 23.65
CA LYS A 9 -46.86 -35.89 24.36
C LYS A 9 -45.66 -35.83 23.43
N LYS A 10 -45.75 -36.47 22.26
CA LYS A 10 -44.66 -36.46 21.27
C LYS A 10 -44.46 -35.08 20.65
N LEU A 11 -45.55 -34.36 20.41
CA LEU A 11 -45.50 -32.97 19.92
C LEU A 11 -44.81 -32.06 20.93
N VAL A 12 -45.19 -32.13 22.21
CA VAL A 12 -44.55 -31.35 23.29
C VAL A 12 -43.07 -31.66 23.40
N LEU A 13 -42.68 -32.95 23.38
CA LEU A 13 -41.26 -33.33 23.39
C LEU A 13 -40.50 -32.77 22.18
N ASN A 14 -41.10 -32.80 20.99
CA ASN A 14 -40.49 -32.23 19.80
C ASN A 14 -40.31 -30.72 19.90
N ILE A 15 -41.29 -29.99 20.46
CA ILE A 15 -41.19 -28.54 20.69
C ILE A 15 -40.00 -28.24 21.61
N VAL A 16 -39.88 -28.91 22.76
CA VAL A 16 -38.76 -28.72 23.69
C VAL A 16 -37.42 -29.03 23.02
N ARG A 17 -37.35 -30.06 22.18
CA ARG A 17 -36.13 -30.39 21.42
C ARG A 17 -35.79 -29.31 20.38
N MET A 18 -36.78 -28.73 19.72
CA MET A 18 -36.58 -27.64 18.76
C MET A 18 -36.14 -26.36 19.47
N GLU A 19 -36.74 -26.02 20.60
CA GLU A 19 -36.33 -24.88 21.43
C GLU A 19 -34.89 -25.03 21.91
N GLY A 20 -34.51 -26.23 22.38
CA GLY A 20 -33.13 -26.55 22.72
C GLY A 20 -32.17 -26.39 21.52
N ALA A 21 -32.56 -26.88 20.34
CA ALA A 21 -31.75 -26.72 19.13
C ALA A 21 -31.57 -25.24 18.74
N ILE A 22 -32.64 -24.44 18.80
CA ILE A 22 -32.58 -22.99 18.53
C ILE A 22 -31.65 -22.29 19.52
N HIS A 23 -31.71 -22.66 20.81
CA HIS A 23 -30.84 -22.11 21.84
C HIS A 23 -29.35 -22.30 21.50
N TYR A 24 -28.96 -23.47 20.96
CA TYR A 24 -27.57 -23.72 20.55
C TYR A 24 -27.20 -23.08 19.20
N LEU A 25 -28.18 -22.89 18.28
CA LEU A 25 -27.92 -22.31 16.97
C LEU A 25 -27.75 -20.79 17.00
N ASN A 26 -28.47 -20.07 17.86
CA ASN A 26 -28.41 -18.60 17.90
C ASN A 26 -26.99 -18.06 18.16
N PRO A 27 -26.21 -18.56 19.14
CA PRO A 27 -24.83 -18.13 19.33
C PRO A 27 -23.93 -18.41 18.11
N LEU A 28 -24.18 -19.49 17.38
CA LEU A 28 -23.42 -19.81 16.15
C LEU A 28 -23.74 -18.81 15.03
N VAL A 29 -25.00 -18.42 14.90
CA VAL A 29 -25.40 -17.37 13.95
C VAL A 29 -24.71 -16.05 14.30
N GLU A 30 -24.73 -15.66 15.58
CA GLU A 30 -24.03 -14.46 16.04
C GLU A 30 -22.53 -14.52 15.75
N LEU A 31 -21.88 -15.63 16.08
CA LEU A 31 -20.45 -15.84 15.80
C LEU A 31 -20.13 -15.72 14.31
N VAL A 32 -20.92 -16.36 13.44
CA VAL A 32 -20.75 -16.27 11.98
C VAL A 32 -20.96 -14.84 11.49
N THR A 33 -21.93 -14.10 12.05
CA THR A 33 -22.14 -12.69 11.69
C THR A 33 -20.98 -11.80 12.13
N LEU A 34 -20.41 -12.05 13.31
CA LEU A 34 -19.23 -11.33 13.80
C LEU A 34 -18.02 -11.60 12.89
N GLN A 35 -17.75 -12.87 12.58
CA GLN A 35 -16.65 -13.25 11.70
C GLN A 35 -16.78 -12.58 10.33
N ARG A 36 -17.98 -12.59 9.74
CA ARG A 36 -18.23 -11.92 8.45
C ARG A 36 -17.96 -10.42 8.51
N ARG A 37 -18.28 -9.75 9.62
CA ARG A 37 -18.00 -8.32 9.80
C ARG A 37 -16.50 -8.07 9.87
N GLU A 38 -15.77 -8.87 10.64
CA GLU A 38 -14.31 -8.76 10.72
C GLU A 38 -13.65 -9.00 9.37
N ASP A 39 -14.03 -10.07 8.66
CA ASP A 39 -13.51 -10.38 7.33
C ASP A 39 -13.73 -9.21 6.34
N LEU A 40 -14.91 -8.57 6.38
CA LEU A 40 -15.22 -7.41 5.56
C LEU A 40 -14.36 -6.19 5.93
N LEU A 41 -14.12 -5.96 7.23
CA LEU A 41 -13.26 -4.87 7.70
C LEU A 41 -11.82 -5.09 7.25
N TYR A 42 -11.29 -6.30 7.42
CA TYR A 42 -9.94 -6.65 6.96
C TYR A 42 -9.81 -6.52 5.45
N LYS A 43 -10.78 -7.02 4.68
CA LYS A 43 -10.78 -6.89 3.21
C LYS A 43 -10.78 -5.42 2.78
N LYS A 44 -11.61 -4.57 3.40
CA LYS A 44 -11.64 -3.14 3.09
C LYS A 44 -10.34 -2.44 3.44
N ALA A 45 -9.76 -2.74 4.61
CA ALA A 45 -8.49 -2.19 5.04
C ALA A 45 -7.34 -2.62 4.12
N PHE A 46 -7.33 -3.88 3.70
CA PHE A 46 -6.34 -4.43 2.78
C PHE A 46 -6.40 -3.74 1.42
N LEU A 47 -7.59 -3.64 0.81
CA LEU A 47 -7.76 -2.96 -0.49
C LEU A 47 -7.28 -1.50 -0.42
N ARG A 48 -7.64 -0.77 0.64
CA ARG A 48 -7.17 0.61 0.83
C ARG A 48 -5.65 0.71 0.95
N ARG A 49 -5.00 -0.26 1.63
CA ARG A 49 -3.53 -0.31 1.71
C ARG A 49 -2.91 -0.57 0.35
N CYS A 50 -3.48 -1.46 -0.45
CA CYS A 50 -3.01 -1.72 -1.82
C CYS A 50 -3.15 -0.47 -2.69
N GLU A 51 -4.26 0.24 -2.64
CA GLU A 51 -4.48 1.49 -3.38
C GLU A 51 -3.46 2.58 -2.96
N ASN A 52 -3.27 2.76 -1.65
CA ASN A 52 -2.30 3.73 -1.13
C ASN A 52 -0.87 3.38 -1.55
N LEU A 53 -0.50 2.10 -1.46
CA LEU A 53 0.83 1.64 -1.89
C LEU A 53 1.02 1.87 -3.39
N LYS A 54 0.00 1.57 -4.21
CA LYS A 54 0.10 1.77 -5.65
C LYS A 54 0.27 3.24 -6.01
N ARG A 55 -0.43 4.13 -5.31
CA ARG A 55 -0.27 5.57 -5.47
C ARG A 55 1.13 6.03 -5.08
N ALA A 56 1.67 5.52 -3.97
CA ALA A 56 3.02 5.84 -3.52
C ALA A 56 4.09 5.36 -4.52
N GLU A 57 3.95 4.14 -5.07
CA GLU A 57 4.81 3.66 -6.16
C GLU A 57 4.77 4.61 -7.37
N THR A 58 3.57 4.94 -7.87
CA THR A 58 3.44 5.86 -9.01
C THR A 58 4.07 7.22 -8.73
N GLU A 59 3.94 7.75 -7.51
CA GLU A 59 4.55 9.02 -7.15
C GLU A 59 6.09 8.93 -7.10
N VAL A 60 6.64 7.85 -6.56
CA VAL A 60 8.09 7.61 -6.55
C VAL A 60 8.63 7.44 -7.97
N ASP A 61 7.92 6.73 -8.84
CA ASP A 61 8.30 6.57 -10.25
C ASP A 61 8.33 7.92 -10.97
N LEU A 62 7.25 8.72 -10.84
CA LEU A 62 7.17 10.05 -11.45
C LEU A 62 8.26 11.00 -10.95
N LEU A 63 8.58 10.97 -9.66
CA LEU A 63 9.66 11.77 -9.09
C LEU A 63 11.02 11.27 -9.59
N GLY A 64 11.20 9.95 -9.72
CA GLY A 64 12.38 9.35 -10.34
C GLY A 64 12.62 9.87 -11.76
N ASP A 65 11.59 9.82 -12.60
CA ASP A 65 11.65 10.34 -13.98
C ASP A 65 12.03 11.84 -14.01
N GLN A 66 11.46 12.64 -13.11
CA GLN A 66 11.77 14.07 -13.01
C GLN A 66 13.22 14.31 -12.58
N VAL A 67 13.71 13.55 -11.60
CA VAL A 67 15.11 13.63 -11.14
C VAL A 67 16.06 13.24 -12.28
N ASP A 68 15.75 12.19 -13.03
CA ASP A 68 16.57 11.75 -14.18
C ASP A 68 16.65 12.82 -15.28
N VAL A 69 15.54 13.49 -15.59
CA VAL A 69 15.52 14.61 -16.55
C VAL A 69 16.39 15.76 -16.05
N LEU A 70 16.31 16.11 -14.77
CA LEU A 70 17.12 17.17 -14.17
C LEU A 70 18.61 16.82 -14.14
N LEU A 71 18.95 15.57 -13.81
CA LEU A 71 20.33 15.07 -13.83
C LEU A 71 20.91 15.10 -15.25
N CYS A 72 20.13 14.72 -16.26
CA CYS A 72 20.54 14.81 -17.66
C CYS A 72 20.80 16.26 -18.09
N LEU A 73 19.95 17.20 -17.67
CA LEU A 73 20.17 18.62 -17.92
C LEU A 73 21.43 19.12 -17.20
N LEU A 74 21.63 18.72 -15.94
CA LEU A 74 22.78 19.11 -15.13
C LEU A 74 24.09 18.60 -15.73
N ASP A 75 24.15 17.36 -16.21
CA ASP A 75 25.30 16.79 -16.91
C ASP A 75 25.62 17.56 -18.20
N LYS A 76 24.59 17.95 -18.97
CA LYS A 76 24.78 18.80 -20.17
C LYS A 76 25.36 20.17 -19.82
N ILE A 77 24.86 20.80 -18.75
CA ILE A 77 25.37 22.08 -18.26
C ILE A 77 26.83 21.92 -17.81
N TYR A 78 27.12 20.91 -16.99
CA TYR A 78 28.47 20.61 -16.52
C TYR A 78 29.45 20.43 -17.67
N ARG A 79 29.13 19.57 -18.65
CA ARG A 79 29.97 19.34 -19.83
C ARG A 79 30.17 20.61 -20.65
N THR A 80 29.14 21.44 -20.80
CA THR A 80 29.23 22.70 -21.52
C THR A 80 30.16 23.68 -20.81
N LEU A 81 29.99 23.86 -19.49
CA LEU A 81 30.85 24.71 -18.67
C LEU A 81 32.30 24.21 -18.65
N LEU A 82 32.50 22.89 -18.57
CA LEU A 82 33.81 22.26 -18.63
C LEU A 82 34.51 22.49 -19.98
N HIS A 83 33.77 22.50 -21.09
CA HIS A 83 34.33 22.85 -22.40
C HIS A 83 34.83 24.31 -22.42
N TYR A 84 34.09 25.24 -21.81
CA TYR A 84 34.44 26.66 -21.78
C TYR A 84 35.37 27.05 -20.63
N THR A 85 35.87 26.10 -19.84
CA THR A 85 36.76 26.37 -18.70
C THR A 85 37.91 27.33 -19.02
N PRO A 86 38.62 27.26 -20.17
CA PRO A 86 39.70 28.22 -20.47
C PRO A 86 39.24 29.68 -20.48
N ALA A 87 38.01 29.97 -20.92
CA ALA A 87 37.44 31.32 -20.91
C ALA A 87 36.89 31.70 -19.52
N LEU A 88 36.57 30.72 -18.69
CA LEU A 88 35.97 30.90 -17.36
C LEU A 88 37.01 30.87 -16.22
N GLN A 89 38.28 30.60 -16.52
CA GLN A 89 39.37 30.49 -15.54
C GLN A 89 39.54 31.72 -14.62
N GLN A 90 39.12 32.90 -15.07
CA GLN A 90 39.20 34.14 -14.28
C GLN A 90 38.08 34.28 -13.23
N TYR A 91 37.08 33.40 -13.22
CA TYR A 91 35.94 33.45 -12.30
C TYR A 91 36.02 32.27 -11.32
N SER A 92 36.56 32.51 -10.12
CA SER A 92 36.71 31.47 -9.10
C SER A 92 35.37 30.89 -8.64
N GLU A 93 34.29 31.70 -8.60
CA GLU A 93 32.97 31.21 -8.19
C GLU A 93 32.42 30.14 -9.17
N VAL A 94 32.78 30.22 -10.44
CA VAL A 94 32.34 29.26 -11.47
C VAL A 94 33.02 27.90 -11.26
N TRP A 95 34.27 27.90 -10.79
CA TRP A 95 35.00 26.68 -10.45
C TRP A 95 34.39 25.96 -9.25
N ASP A 96 34.00 26.70 -8.21
CA ASP A 96 33.34 26.14 -7.04
C ASP A 96 32.00 25.49 -7.42
N ILE A 97 31.21 26.15 -8.27
CA ILE A 97 29.94 25.60 -8.80
C ILE A 97 30.20 24.33 -9.61
N LEU A 98 31.21 24.31 -10.49
CA LEU A 98 31.56 23.13 -11.28
C LEU A 98 31.87 21.91 -10.39
N LYS A 99 32.62 22.14 -9.32
CA LYS A 99 32.96 21.08 -8.36
C LYS A 99 31.72 20.56 -7.63
N MET A 100 30.82 21.45 -7.20
CA MET A 100 29.55 21.04 -6.59
C MET A 100 28.71 20.19 -7.54
N ILE A 101 28.62 20.60 -8.81
CA ILE A 101 27.88 19.83 -9.82
C ILE A 101 28.51 18.46 -10.05
N GLU A 102 29.84 18.37 -10.10
CA GLU A 102 30.56 17.10 -10.24
C GLU A 102 30.27 16.15 -9.08
N GLU A 103 30.26 16.65 -7.84
CA GLU A 103 29.94 15.87 -6.64
C GLU A 103 28.51 15.30 -6.70
N GLU A 104 27.54 16.10 -7.11
CA GLU A 104 26.14 15.67 -7.29
C GLU A 104 25.99 14.61 -8.40
N LEU A 105 26.67 14.79 -9.54
CA LEU A 105 26.63 13.82 -10.65
C LEU A 105 27.28 12.48 -10.27
N ILE A 106 28.39 12.49 -9.53
CA ILE A 106 29.03 11.29 -9.00
C ILE A 106 28.12 10.61 -7.97
N GLY A 107 27.47 11.39 -7.10
CA GLY A 107 26.49 10.89 -6.14
C GLY A 107 25.33 10.17 -6.84
N ALA A 108 24.77 10.78 -7.87
CA ALA A 108 23.71 10.21 -8.69
C ALA A 108 24.14 8.92 -9.40
N ALA A 109 25.34 8.88 -9.99
CA ALA A 109 25.87 7.69 -10.66
C ALA A 109 26.06 6.50 -9.71
N ARG A 110 26.38 6.76 -8.43
CA ARG A 110 26.46 5.71 -7.39
C ARG A 110 25.09 5.21 -6.95
N ALA A 111 24.08 6.07 -6.99
CA ALA A 111 22.71 5.72 -6.63
C ALA A 111 22.02 4.87 -7.71
N SER A 112 22.34 5.10 -8.99
CA SER A 112 21.78 4.37 -10.12
C SER A 112 22.48 3.03 -10.45
N GLY A 113 23.66 2.76 -9.87
CA GLY A 113 24.45 1.54 -10.10
C GLY A 113 24.05 0.31 -9.27
N LYS A 114 22.80 0.19 -8.82
CA LYS A 114 22.28 -0.99 -8.12
C LYS A 114 21.33 -1.80 -9.01
#